data_AF-A0A7D7VRC7-F1
#
_entry.id   AF-A0A7D7VRC7-F1
#
_cell.length_a   1.000
_cell.length_b   1.000
_cell.length_c   1.000
_cell.angle_alpha   90.00
_cell.angle_beta   90.00
_cell.angle_gamma   90.00
#
_symmetry.space_group_name_H-M   'P 1'
#
loop_
_entity.id
_entity.type
_entity.pdbx_description
1 polymer ?
#
loop_
_entity_poly.entity_id
_entity_poly.type
_entity_poly.pdbx_seq_one_letter_code
_entity_poly.pdbx_strand_id
1 'polypeptide(L)'
;MYPNRQVVNPYNKLLAYSESFTKVHLQIIDQTVKSFTMINELYRDKDKYGRLYATREDLGNAVYFLQNELELKQRDVLLPAATRWFYKEIYRQFYDREFTSRKAALALRKTKSTAYRYLTELVDRELVEIVGKIQCAYVYRIKEKESN
;
A
#
# COMPACT_ATOMS: atom_id res chain seq x y z
N MET A 1 -7.48 -20.55 -25.46
CA MET A 1 -7.33 -19.08 -25.50
C MET A 1 -8.72 -18.48 -25.44
N TYR A 2 -9.08 -17.81 -24.35
CA TYR A 2 -10.38 -17.13 -24.26
C TYR A 2 -10.40 -15.99 -25.28
N PRO A 3 -11.47 -15.83 -26.09
CA PRO A 3 -11.60 -14.68 -26.97
C PRO A 3 -11.54 -13.42 -26.11
N ASN A 4 -10.90 -12.36 -26.59
CA ASN A 4 -10.82 -11.06 -25.91
C ASN A 4 -12.23 -10.52 -25.59
N ARG A 5 -12.80 -10.93 -24.45
CA ARG A 5 -14.13 -10.50 -24.00
C ARG A 5 -14.03 -9.02 -23.67
N GLN A 6 -14.83 -8.22 -24.35
CA GLN A 6 -14.88 -6.78 -24.12
C GLN A 6 -15.76 -6.50 -22.91
N VAL A 7 -15.21 -5.79 -21.93
CA VAL A 7 -15.97 -5.28 -20.79
C VAL A 7 -16.34 -3.83 -21.05
N VAL A 8 -17.61 -3.50 -20.84
CA VAL A 8 -18.14 -2.14 -20.94
C VAL A 8 -18.42 -1.63 -19.53
N ASN A 9 -17.76 -0.53 -19.16
CA ASN A 9 -18.04 0.17 -17.91
C ASN A 9 -18.93 1.40 -18.17
N PRO A 10 -20.24 1.33 -17.89
CA PRO A 10 -21.15 2.46 -18.09
C PRO A 10 -20.89 3.61 -17.11
N TYR A 11 -20.17 3.35 -16.01
CA TYR A 11 -19.93 4.30 -14.93
C TYR A 11 -18.63 5.11 -15.09
N ASN A 12 -17.88 4.91 -16.18
CA ASN A 12 -16.65 5.69 -16.42
C ASN A 12 -16.88 7.20 -16.44
N LYS A 13 -18.06 7.64 -16.86
CA LYS A 13 -18.43 9.06 -16.82
C LYS A 13 -18.56 9.59 -15.39
N LEU A 14 -19.04 8.78 -14.44
CA LEU A 14 -19.19 9.19 -13.04
C LEU A 14 -17.84 9.45 -12.38
N LEU A 15 -16.84 8.63 -12.68
CA LEU A 15 -15.47 8.83 -12.20
C LEU A 15 -14.81 10.10 -12.75
N ALA A 16 -15.13 10.48 -13.99
CA ALA A 16 -14.60 11.68 -14.62
C ALA A 16 -15.14 12.98 -13.99
N TYR A 17 -16.30 12.94 -13.32
CA TYR A 17 -16.88 14.10 -12.63
C TYR A 17 -16.27 14.36 -11.25
N SER A 18 -15.65 13.35 -10.62
CA SER A 18 -14.94 13.55 -9.35
C SER A 18 -13.54 14.09 -9.60
N GLU A 19 -13.28 15.34 -9.20
CA GLU A 19 -11.95 15.99 -9.30
C GLU A 19 -10.87 15.31 -8.44
N SER A 20 -11.23 14.33 -7.61
CA SER A 20 -10.35 13.67 -6.65
C SER A 20 -9.38 12.64 -7.26
N PHE A 21 -9.59 12.21 -8.51
CA PHE A 21 -8.76 11.16 -9.14
C PHE A 21 -7.87 11.70 -10.26
N THR A 22 -6.59 11.34 -10.23
CA THR A 22 -5.66 11.60 -11.34
C THR A 22 -5.97 10.66 -12.52
N LYS A 23 -5.49 11.00 -13.73
CA LYS A 23 -5.63 10.13 -14.91
C LYS A 23 -5.12 8.71 -14.69
N VAL A 24 -4.02 8.56 -13.93
CA VAL A 24 -3.44 7.25 -13.60
C VAL A 24 -4.40 6.47 -12.69
N HIS A 25 -4.95 7.11 -11.65
CA HIS A 25 -5.94 6.47 -10.76
C HIS A 25 -7.16 5.99 -11.55
N LEU A 26 -7.68 6.81 -12.46
CA LEU A 26 -8.83 6.46 -13.30
C LEU A 26 -8.55 5.24 -14.20
N GLN A 27 -7.34 5.14 -14.77
CA GLN A 27 -6.94 3.98 -15.57
C GLN A 27 -6.88 2.71 -14.74
N ILE A 28 -6.31 2.79 -13.52
CA ILE A 28 -6.22 1.64 -12.63
C ILE A 28 -7.61 1.21 -12.17
N ILE A 29 -8.49 2.17 -11.79
CA ILE A 29 -9.88 1.86 -11.43
C ILE A 29 -10.58 1.13 -12.59
N ASP A 30 -10.49 1.64 -13.82
CA ASP A 30 -11.11 1.02 -14.99
C ASP A 30 -10.56 -0.39 -15.25
N GLN A 31 -9.24 -0.60 -15.11
CA GLN A 31 -8.63 -1.91 -15.26
C GLN A 31 -9.10 -2.89 -14.18
N THR A 32 -9.18 -2.47 -12.92
CA THR A 32 -9.65 -3.29 -11.80
C THR A 32 -11.13 -3.65 -11.94
N VAL A 33 -11.97 -2.69 -12.36
CA VAL A 33 -13.38 -2.94 -12.67
C VAL A 33 -13.53 -3.99 -13.77
N LYS A 34 -12.72 -3.91 -14.82
CA LYS A 34 -12.71 -4.90 -15.91
C LYS A 34 -12.31 -6.28 -15.39
N SER A 35 -11.30 -6.37 -14.55
CA SER A 35 -10.87 -7.62 -13.91
C SER A 35 -12.00 -8.24 -13.07
N PHE A 36 -12.68 -7.47 -12.22
CA PHE A 36 -13.81 -7.98 -11.44
C PHE A 36 -14.98 -8.44 -12.32
N THR A 37 -15.26 -7.70 -13.39
CA THR A 37 -16.31 -8.07 -14.33
C THR A 37 -15.97 -9.37 -15.06
N MET A 38 -14.70 -9.59 -15.41
CA MET A 38 -14.22 -10.83 -16.03
C MET A 38 -14.24 -12.01 -15.06
N ILE A 39 -13.84 -11.82 -13.80
CA ILE A 39 -13.89 -12.89 -12.78
C ILE A 39 -15.33 -13.38 -12.59
N ASN A 40 -16.28 -12.44 -12.59
CA ASN A 40 -17.70 -12.73 -12.38
C ASN A 40 -18.46 -13.03 -13.68
N GLU A 41 -17.78 -13.31 -14.79
CA GLU A 41 -18.38 -13.37 -16.15
C GLU A 41 -19.56 -14.34 -16.33
N LEU A 42 -19.69 -15.34 -15.45
CA LEU A 42 -20.79 -16.31 -15.46
C LEU A 42 -22.09 -15.71 -14.90
N TYR A 43 -21.97 -14.66 -14.08
CA TYR A 43 -23.06 -13.98 -13.39
C TYR A 43 -23.32 -12.56 -13.93
N ARG A 44 -22.70 -12.20 -15.07
CA ARG A 44 -22.83 -10.87 -15.67
C ARG A 44 -23.76 -10.87 -16.85
N ASP A 45 -24.48 -9.76 -16.99
CA ASP A 45 -25.27 -9.47 -18.17
C ASP A 45 -24.37 -9.32 -19.40
N LYS A 46 -24.78 -9.99 -20.48
CA LYS A 46 -24.08 -10.00 -21.76
C LYS A 46 -24.94 -9.33 -22.82
N ASP A 47 -24.33 -8.51 -23.66
CA ASP A 47 -24.99 -8.05 -24.87
C ASP A 47 -25.06 -9.14 -25.95
N LYS A 48 -25.75 -8.83 -27.05
CA LYS A 48 -25.87 -9.69 -28.23
C LYS A 48 -24.52 -9.99 -28.91
N TYR A 49 -23.47 -9.23 -28.59
CA TYR A 49 -22.11 -9.36 -29.10
C TYR A 49 -21.16 -10.02 -28.08
N GLY A 50 -21.68 -10.48 -26.93
CA GLY A 50 -20.92 -11.14 -25.87
C GLY A 50 -20.10 -10.20 -24.97
N ARG A 51 -20.37 -8.89 -24.98
CA ARG A 51 -19.74 -7.92 -24.08
C ARG A 51 -20.35 -7.99 -22.70
N LEU A 52 -19.50 -7.90 -21.67
CA LEU A 52 -19.92 -7.92 -20.27
C LEU A 52 -20.12 -6.50 -19.75
N TYR A 53 -21.19 -6.27 -19.00
CA TYR A 53 -21.41 -5.00 -18.34
C TYR A 53 -20.89 -5.03 -16.90
N ALA A 54 -20.06 -4.03 -16.57
CA ALA A 54 -19.68 -3.79 -15.19
C ALA A 54 -20.88 -3.26 -14.39
N THR A 55 -20.94 -3.61 -13.11
CA THR A 55 -21.96 -3.13 -12.17
C THR A 55 -21.42 -2.04 -11.26
N ARG A 56 -22.32 -1.32 -10.58
CA ARG A 56 -21.93 -0.28 -9.61
C ARG A 56 -21.11 -0.85 -8.45
N GLU A 57 -21.37 -2.09 -8.08
CA GLU A 57 -20.61 -2.79 -7.04
C GLU A 57 -19.15 -3.03 -7.46
N ASP A 58 -18.90 -3.42 -8.72
CA ASP A 58 -17.54 -3.58 -9.24
C ASP A 58 -16.73 -2.29 -9.12
N LEU A 59 -17.38 -1.16 -9.42
CA LEU A 59 -16.78 0.17 -9.27
C LEU A 59 -16.47 0.49 -7.80
N GLY A 60 -17.42 0.26 -6.90
CA GLY A 60 -17.24 0.50 -5.47
C GLY A 60 -16.11 -0.35 -4.89
N ASN A 61 -16.07 -1.63 -5.25
CA ASN A 61 -15.02 -2.56 -4.84
C ASN A 61 -13.67 -2.13 -5.42
N ALA A 62 -13.59 -1.72 -6.68
CA ALA A 62 -12.34 -1.26 -7.28
C ALA A 62 -11.79 -0.02 -6.59
N VAL A 63 -12.65 0.96 -6.29
CA VAL A 63 -12.25 2.17 -5.55
C VAL A 63 -11.82 1.82 -4.12
N TYR A 64 -12.56 0.94 -3.43
CA TYR A 64 -12.23 0.50 -2.08
C TYR A 64 -10.88 -0.23 -2.02
N PHE A 65 -10.63 -1.17 -2.93
CA PHE A 65 -9.34 -1.85 -3.04
C PHE A 65 -8.20 -0.88 -3.29
N LEU A 66 -8.39 0.09 -4.18
CA LEU A 66 -7.37 1.09 -4.47
C LEU A 66 -7.11 2.04 -3.32
N GLN A 67 -8.15 2.41 -2.55
CA GLN A 67 -7.98 3.20 -1.33
C GLN A 67 -7.20 2.41 -0.27
N ASN A 68 -7.56 1.15 -0.04
CA ASN A 68 -6.82 0.29 0.88
C ASN A 68 -5.37 0.10 0.44
N GLU A 69 -5.12 -0.11 -0.85
CA GLU A 69 -3.77 -0.25 -1.38
C GLU A 69 -2.97 1.06 -1.27
N LEU A 70 -3.61 2.21 -1.50
CA LEU A 70 -3.00 3.52 -1.28
C LEU A 70 -2.67 3.73 0.21
N GLU A 71 -3.55 3.37 1.13
CA GLU A 71 -3.30 3.42 2.57
C GLU A 71 -2.14 2.49 2.97
N LEU A 72 -2.07 1.30 2.38
CA LEU A 72 -0.98 0.34 2.56
C LEU A 72 0.36 0.87 1.98
N LYS A 73 0.35 1.50 0.80
CA LYS A 73 1.53 2.07 0.14
C LYS A 73 2.00 3.39 0.78
N GLN A 74 1.13 4.08 1.52
CA GLN A 74 1.42 5.35 2.20
C GLN A 74 1.85 5.22 3.66
N ARG A 75 2.19 4.02 4.16
CA ARG A 75 2.64 3.82 5.55
C ARG A 75 3.77 4.77 5.98
N ASP A 76 4.68 5.13 5.08
CA ASP A 76 5.75 6.12 5.31
C ASP A 76 5.26 7.59 5.30
N VAL A 77 4.23 7.89 4.51
CA VAL A 77 3.70 9.26 4.28
C VAL A 77 2.77 9.69 5.41
N LEU A 78 2.19 8.74 6.14
CA LEU A 78 1.39 9.02 7.33
C LEU A 78 2.26 9.22 8.59
N LEU A 79 3.57 9.02 8.50
CA LEU A 79 4.47 9.27 9.63
C LEU A 79 4.58 10.78 9.92
N PRO A 80 4.53 11.17 11.21
CA PRO A 80 4.93 12.51 11.64
C PRO A 80 6.31 12.87 11.09
N ALA A 81 6.54 14.15 10.78
CA ALA A 81 7.77 14.60 10.12
C ALA A 81 9.06 14.14 10.83
N ALA A 82 9.06 14.12 12.17
CA ALA A 82 10.18 13.64 12.97
C ALA A 82 10.42 12.13 12.83
N THR A 83 9.35 11.33 12.87
CA THR A 83 9.40 9.86 12.71
C THR A 83 9.79 9.48 11.29
N ARG A 84 9.30 10.21 10.28
CA ARG A 84 9.70 10.02 8.87
C ARG A 84 11.17 10.31 8.64
N TRP A 85 11.67 11.41 9.20
CA TRP A 85 13.10 11.74 9.14
C TRP A 85 13.94 10.65 9.82
N PHE A 86 13.51 10.20 11.01
CA PHE A 86 14.18 9.13 11.74
C PHE A 86 14.22 7.83 10.91
N TYR A 87 13.09 7.44 10.30
CA TYR A 87 12.99 6.26 9.44
C TYR A 87 13.94 6.34 8.24
N LYS A 88 13.95 7.47 7.53
CA LYS A 88 14.84 7.67 6.37
C LYS A 88 16.31 7.53 6.75
N GLU A 89 16.69 7.99 7.93
CA GLU A 89 18.07 7.98 8.36
C GLU A 89 18.52 6.61 8.89
N ILE A 90 17.64 5.86 9.58
CA ILE A 90 17.93 4.44 9.89
C ILE A 90 17.99 3.60 8.62
N TYR A 91 17.13 3.88 7.64
CA TYR A 91 17.12 3.19 6.35
C TYR A 91 18.46 3.34 5.63
N ARG A 92 19.01 4.56 5.61
CA ARG A 92 20.33 4.81 5.02
C ARG A 92 21.48 4.06 5.69
N GLN A 93 21.41 3.87 7.00
CA GLN A 93 22.52 3.31 7.78
C GLN A 93 22.42 1.81 8.02
N PHE A 94 21.20 1.27 8.04
CA PHE A 94 20.91 -0.09 8.48
C PHE A 94 20.00 -0.87 7.51
N TYR A 95 19.88 -0.45 6.25
CA TYR A 95 19.00 -1.08 5.23
C TYR A 95 19.02 -2.61 5.28
N ASP A 96 20.22 -3.20 5.22
CA ASP A 96 20.44 -4.66 5.18
C ASP A 96 21.11 -5.17 6.47
N ARG A 97 20.94 -4.46 7.59
CA ARG A 97 21.63 -4.79 8.85
C ARG A 97 20.68 -4.78 10.01
N GLU A 98 20.80 -5.80 10.85
CA GLU A 98 20.16 -5.82 12.14
C GLU A 98 20.79 -4.80 13.09
N PHE A 99 19.95 -4.08 13.82
CA PHE A 99 20.39 -3.05 14.74
C PHE A 99 19.58 -3.08 16.04
N THR A 100 20.18 -2.58 17.11
CA THR A 100 19.48 -2.39 18.38
C THR A 100 19.08 -0.94 18.53
N SER A 101 18.11 -0.66 19.40
CA SER A 101 17.72 0.73 19.73
C SER A 101 18.91 1.58 20.19
N ARG A 102 19.91 0.97 20.86
CA ARG A 102 21.15 1.64 21.27
C ARG A 102 22.02 2.04 20.06
N LYS A 103 22.16 1.15 19.06
CA LYS A 103 22.92 1.46 17.84
C LYS A 103 22.25 2.59 17.04
N ALA A 104 20.93 2.54 16.88
CA ALA A 104 20.17 3.60 16.22
C ALA A 104 20.27 4.95 16.97
N ALA A 105 20.16 4.93 18.31
CA ALA A 105 20.30 6.12 19.14
C ALA A 105 21.68 6.77 18.98
N LEU A 106 22.74 5.97 19.00
CA LEU A 106 24.12 6.44 18.84
C LEU A 106 24.33 7.07 17.47
N ALA A 107 23.88 6.39 16.41
CA ALA A 107 24.14 6.81 15.04
C ALA A 107 23.36 8.08 14.63
N LEU A 108 22.19 8.30 15.23
CA LEU A 108 21.33 9.45 14.97
C LEU A 108 21.49 10.57 16.02
N ARG A 109 22.40 10.41 16.98
CA ARG A 109 22.61 11.34 18.11
C ARG A 109 21.31 11.66 18.86
N LYS A 110 20.50 10.63 19.12
CA LYS A 110 19.24 10.75 19.89
C LYS A 110 19.39 10.04 21.24
N THR A 111 18.56 10.43 22.21
CA THR A 111 18.47 9.69 23.47
C THR A 111 17.88 8.30 23.23
N LYS A 112 18.28 7.33 24.06
CA LYS A 112 17.78 5.95 23.97
C LYS A 112 16.25 5.87 24.05
N SER A 113 15.63 6.68 24.91
CA SER A 113 14.18 6.77 25.06
C SER A 113 13.50 7.29 23.80
N THR A 114 14.05 8.35 23.18
CA THR A 114 13.52 8.92 21.93
C THR A 114 13.62 7.92 20.78
N ALA A 115 14.77 7.26 20.63
CA ALA A 115 14.97 6.26 19.60
C ALA A 115 14.04 5.05 19.79
N TYR A 116 13.86 4.60 21.04
CA TYR A 116 12.93 3.52 21.35
C TYR A 116 11.48 3.88 21.02
N ARG A 117 11.05 5.11 21.33
CA ARG A 117 9.71 5.61 20.98
C ARG A 117 9.47 5.58 19.46
N TYR A 118 10.40 6.12 18.68
CA TYR A 118 10.28 6.09 17.22
C TYR A 118 10.34 4.67 16.66
N LEU A 119 11.19 3.80 17.20
CA LEU A 119 11.23 2.40 16.75
C LEU A 119 9.96 1.64 17.09
N THR A 120 9.34 1.92 18.23
CA THR A 120 8.05 1.32 18.60
C THR A 120 6.97 1.75 17.61
N GLU A 121 6.88 3.06 17.32
CA GLU A 121 5.94 3.59 16.32
C GLU A 121 6.18 2.97 14.92
N LEU A 122 7.44 2.77 14.52
CA LEU A 122 7.78 2.13 13.24
C LEU A 122 7.45 0.64 13.20
N VAL A 123 7.51 -0.05 14.35
CA VAL A 123 7.08 -1.45 14.48
C VAL A 123 5.56 -1.56 14.39
N ASP A 124 4.82 -0.68 15.07
CA ASP A 124 3.35 -0.64 15.01
C ASP A 124 2.84 -0.35 13.59
N ARG A 125 3.62 0.38 12.79
CA ARG A 125 3.34 0.69 11.39
C ARG A 125 3.88 -0.35 10.40
N GLU A 126 4.46 -1.44 10.90
CA GLU A 126 5.03 -2.53 10.12
C GLU A 126 6.13 -2.08 9.13
N LEU A 127 6.86 -1.02 9.45
CA LEU A 127 8.02 -0.56 8.64
C LEU A 127 9.34 -1.16 9.14
N VAL A 128 9.37 -1.53 10.41
CA VAL A 128 10.48 -2.19 11.09
C VAL A 128 9.90 -3.40 11.81
N GLU A 129 10.67 -4.49 11.90
CA GLU A 129 10.29 -5.67 12.64
C GLU A 129 11.29 -6.00 13.73
N ILE A 130 10.83 -6.73 14.75
CA ILE A 130 11.67 -7.24 15.81
C ILE A 130 12.06 -8.68 15.44
N VAL A 131 13.33 -8.87 15.06
CA VAL A 131 13.87 -10.18 14.65
C VAL A 131 14.32 -11.02 15.84
N GLY A 132 14.52 -10.40 17.00
CA GLY A 132 14.91 -11.12 18.20
C GLY A 132 15.26 -10.21 19.37
N LYS A 133 15.94 -10.82 20.35
CA LYS A 133 16.38 -10.14 21.56
C LYS A 133 17.79 -10.57 21.91
N ILE A 134 18.69 -9.61 22.08
CA ILE A 134 20.04 -9.84 22.59
C ILE A 134 20.07 -9.34 24.03
N GLN A 135 20.24 -10.25 24.98
CA GLN A 135 20.19 -9.98 26.41
C GLN A 135 18.87 -9.29 26.81
N CYS A 136 18.89 -7.97 27.01
CA CYS A 136 17.74 -7.15 27.39
C CYS A 136 17.33 -6.13 26.30
N ALA A 137 17.91 -6.20 25.09
CA ALA A 137 17.62 -5.28 24.01
C ALA A 137 16.96 -5.99 22.82
N TYR A 138 15.87 -5.42 22.32
CA TYR A 138 15.29 -5.85 21.05
C TYR A 138 16.24 -5.57 19.90
N VAL A 139 16.29 -6.52 18.97
CA VAL A 139 16.98 -6.42 17.69
C VAL A 139 15.93 -6.15 16.64
N TYR A 140 16.18 -5.10 15.86
CA TYR A 140 15.29 -4.58 14.83
C TYR A 140 15.91 -4.81 13.46
N ARG A 141 15.05 -5.05 12.48
CA ARG A 141 15.39 -5.11 11.05
C ARG A 141 14.38 -4.27 10.28
N ILE A 142 14.83 -3.55 9.26
CA ILE A 142 13.90 -2.82 8.37
C ILE A 142 13.20 -3.84 7.49
N LYS A 143 11.88 -3.77 7.39
CA LYS A 143 11.16 -4.60 6.42
C LYS A 143 11.45 -4.07 5.03
N GLU A 144 11.92 -4.94 4.15
CA GLU A 144 12.03 -4.57 2.74
C GLU A 144 10.64 -4.17 2.24
N LYS A 145 10.57 -3.09 1.47
CA LYS A 145 9.35 -2.78 0.72
C LYS A 145 9.19 -3.91 -0.28
N GLU A 146 8.29 -4.85 0.00
CA GLU A 146 7.77 -5.75 -1.01
C GLU A 146 7.19 -4.87 -2.12
N SER A 147 8.00 -4.68 -3.16
CA SER A 147 7.58 -4.04 -4.39
C SER A 147 6.87 -5.12 -5.18
N ASN A 148 5.61 -5.35 -4.83
CA ASN A 148 4.65 -6.10 -5.65
C ASN A 148 3.69 -5.11 -6.30
#